data_AF-A0A6B2X8K6-F1
#
_entry.id   AF-A0A6B2X8K6-F1
#
_cell.length_a   1.000
_cell.length_b   1.000
_cell.length_c   1.000
_cell.angle_alpha   90.00
_cell.angle_beta   90.00
_cell.angle_gamma   90.00
#
_symmetry.space_group_name_H-M   'P 1'
#
loop_
_entity.id
_entity.type
_entity.pdbx_description
1 polymer ?
#
loop_
_entity_poly.entity_id
_entity_poly.type
_entity_poly.pdbx_seq_one_letter_code
_entity_poly.pdbx_strand_id
1 'polypeptide(L)'
;MPHTPDTPDITEDDDLDRVRAALQPVHYAEQALLGALLLDPQRLADTTTLTAGHFDNHNHATLFTAIRTLPTPDPADHAKDAAWLTKVLEHARPKSRSLSSSYLHSLIQFCPQPKHAAAYARMIRADHARRTLSLHAERLALTATDPAGPDTTAATLAHADTLARLLDDLAGQFAPHPGSLPRTPPAPTAARHGGEEDLYEERCLLATATAYPAEVAQMRWLAAEDFIWPLHATLWQCITALVHRGDMVDPVTVLSEAQHRGLITDTLTSRDLIALISTPAASPEYWGENVLRRALLARAHTVATRITTYTDDLANTPHQLITGSRRALADLNSLRTRWHHATSPALATRSAQASATAAPRAGPPPATTPPAVRLSR
;
A
#
# COMPACT_ATOMS: atom_id res chain seq x y z
N MET A 1 -19.78 -65.57 3.16
CA MET A 1 -19.38 -64.89 1.91
C MET A 1 -19.62 -63.41 2.12
N PRO A 2 -18.62 -62.63 2.54
CA PRO A 2 -18.78 -61.19 2.69
C PRO A 2 -18.69 -60.51 1.32
N HIS A 3 -19.61 -59.59 1.08
CA HIS A 3 -19.67 -58.73 -0.08
C HIS A 3 -18.49 -57.75 -0.07
N THR A 4 -17.70 -57.75 -1.14
CA THR A 4 -16.75 -56.68 -1.45
C THR A 4 -17.53 -55.59 -2.20
N PRO A 5 -17.54 -54.33 -1.76
CA PRO A 5 -18.14 -53.26 -2.54
C PRO A 5 -17.21 -52.87 -3.69
N ASP A 6 -17.78 -52.71 -4.88
CA ASP A 6 -17.13 -52.18 -6.08
C ASP A 6 -16.47 -50.82 -5.78
N THR A 7 -15.16 -50.75 -5.97
CA THR A 7 -14.45 -49.47 -6.06
C THR A 7 -14.81 -48.84 -7.41
N PRO A 8 -15.38 -47.64 -7.48
CA PRO A 8 -15.63 -46.98 -8.75
C PRO A 8 -14.27 -46.68 -9.40
N ASP A 9 -14.16 -47.08 -10.66
CA ASP A 9 -13.04 -46.80 -11.56
C ASP A 9 -12.94 -45.28 -11.74
N ILE A 10 -12.09 -44.62 -10.96
CA ILE A 10 -11.77 -43.20 -11.12
C ILE A 10 -10.86 -43.11 -12.34
N THR A 11 -11.47 -42.92 -13.51
CA THR A 11 -10.75 -42.67 -14.76
C THR A 11 -9.90 -41.41 -14.63
N GLU A 12 -8.61 -41.48 -14.99
CA GLU A 12 -7.63 -40.37 -14.98
C GLU A 12 -8.12 -39.09 -15.70
N ASP A 13 -9.13 -39.22 -16.57
CA ASP A 13 -9.77 -38.12 -17.31
C ASP A 13 -10.55 -37.15 -16.39
N ASP A 14 -11.15 -37.65 -15.29
CA ASP A 14 -11.94 -36.84 -14.34
C ASP A 14 -11.03 -35.95 -13.44
N ASP A 15 -9.80 -36.40 -13.18
CA ASP A 15 -8.78 -35.62 -12.48
C ASP A 15 -8.19 -34.52 -13.38
N LEU A 16 -7.95 -34.81 -14.67
CA LEU A 16 -7.49 -33.82 -15.65
C LEU A 16 -8.50 -32.70 -15.87
N ASP A 17 -9.80 -33.02 -15.89
CA ASP A 17 -10.86 -32.04 -16.04
C ASP A 17 -11.11 -31.22 -14.75
N ARG A 18 -10.88 -31.80 -13.56
CA ARG A 18 -10.80 -31.03 -12.29
C ARG A 18 -9.58 -30.11 -12.23
N VAL A 19 -8.41 -30.58 -12.67
CA VAL A 19 -7.20 -29.74 -12.76
C VAL A 19 -7.42 -28.62 -13.78
N ARG A 20 -8.08 -28.89 -14.91
CA ARG A 20 -8.48 -27.86 -15.90
C ARG A 20 -9.48 -26.87 -15.33
N ALA A 21 -10.49 -27.33 -14.58
CA ALA A 21 -11.45 -26.45 -13.91
C ALA A 21 -10.82 -25.53 -12.84
N ALA A 22 -9.64 -25.89 -12.32
CA ALA A 22 -8.88 -25.08 -11.38
C ALA A 22 -7.90 -24.09 -12.05
N LEU A 23 -7.77 -24.09 -13.38
CA LEU A 23 -6.87 -23.17 -14.08
C LEU A 23 -7.47 -21.78 -14.19
N GLN A 24 -6.71 -20.80 -13.73
CA GLN A 24 -7.06 -19.39 -13.83
C GLN A 24 -7.26 -18.97 -15.31
N PRO A 25 -8.19 -18.04 -15.62
CA PRO A 25 -8.43 -17.59 -17.00
C PRO A 25 -7.18 -17.15 -17.77
N VAL A 26 -6.16 -16.65 -17.06
CA VAL A 26 -4.86 -16.28 -17.65
C VAL A 26 -4.15 -17.48 -18.28
N HIS A 27 -4.24 -18.67 -17.70
CA HIS A 27 -3.58 -19.85 -18.24
C HIS A 27 -4.08 -20.17 -19.66
N TYR A 28 -5.40 -20.10 -19.86
CA TYR A 28 -6.01 -20.25 -21.18
C TYR A 28 -5.60 -19.13 -22.14
N ALA A 29 -5.44 -17.90 -21.66
CA ALA A 29 -4.94 -16.81 -22.49
C ALA A 29 -3.49 -17.02 -22.93
N GLU A 30 -2.62 -17.55 -22.06
CA GLU A 30 -1.25 -17.91 -22.42
C GLU A 30 -1.22 -19.02 -23.47
N GLN A 31 -2.02 -20.08 -23.28
CA GLN A 31 -2.13 -21.17 -24.24
C GLN A 31 -2.65 -20.67 -25.60
N ALA A 32 -3.72 -19.87 -25.59
CA ALA A 32 -4.31 -19.30 -26.80
C ALA A 32 -3.35 -18.35 -27.52
N LEU A 33 -2.59 -17.53 -26.78
CA LEU A 33 -1.58 -16.64 -27.37
C LEU A 33 -0.46 -17.45 -28.02
N LEU A 34 0.10 -18.43 -27.31
CA LEU A 34 1.19 -19.24 -27.86
C LEU A 34 0.72 -20.04 -29.07
N GLY A 35 -0.48 -20.64 -29.01
CA GLY A 35 -1.09 -21.28 -30.16
C GLY A 35 -1.30 -20.32 -31.34
N ALA A 36 -1.76 -19.09 -31.09
CA ALA A 36 -1.91 -18.06 -32.11
C ALA A 36 -0.57 -17.73 -32.79
N LEU A 37 0.51 -17.58 -32.01
CA LEU A 37 1.84 -17.26 -32.54
C LEU A 37 2.51 -18.45 -33.25
N LEU A 38 2.19 -19.68 -32.85
CA LEU A 38 2.65 -20.89 -33.55
C LEU A 38 1.88 -21.10 -34.87
N LEU A 39 0.60 -20.72 -34.93
CA LEU A 39 -0.23 -20.79 -36.15
C LEU A 39 0.06 -19.67 -37.14
N ASP A 40 0.11 -18.42 -36.66
CA ASP A 40 0.31 -17.21 -37.46
C ASP A 40 1.46 -16.38 -36.83
N PRO A 41 2.73 -16.72 -37.12
CA PRO A 41 3.89 -16.03 -36.54
C PRO A 41 3.95 -14.52 -36.82
N GLN A 42 3.24 -14.04 -37.85
CA GLN A 42 3.18 -12.61 -38.18
C GLN A 42 2.45 -11.80 -37.09
N ARG A 43 1.59 -12.46 -36.30
CA ARG A 43 0.91 -11.87 -35.13
C ARG A 43 1.86 -11.49 -34.00
N LEU A 44 3.14 -11.84 -34.08
CA LEU A 44 4.11 -11.39 -33.09
C LEU A 44 4.16 -9.85 -32.99
N ALA A 45 3.92 -9.14 -34.09
CA ALA A 45 3.80 -7.68 -34.11
C ALA A 45 2.69 -7.14 -33.18
N ASP A 46 1.64 -7.93 -32.94
CA ASP A 46 0.51 -7.57 -32.07
C ASP A 46 0.86 -7.69 -30.56
N THR A 47 2.06 -8.19 -30.24
CA THR A 47 2.50 -8.53 -28.87
C THR A 47 3.67 -7.67 -28.35
N THR A 48 3.94 -6.53 -29.01
CA THR A 48 5.08 -5.64 -28.67
C THR A 48 5.17 -5.23 -27.21
N THR A 49 4.01 -5.06 -26.55
CA THR A 49 3.93 -4.69 -25.12
C THR A 49 4.19 -5.85 -24.15
N LEU A 50 4.44 -7.07 -24.64
CA LEU A 50 4.56 -8.27 -23.84
C LEU A 50 6.00 -8.79 -23.79
N THR A 51 6.48 -9.11 -22.60
CA THR A 51 7.78 -9.75 -22.37
C THR A 51 7.57 -11.14 -21.78
N ALA A 52 8.59 -12.01 -21.85
CA ALA A 52 8.52 -13.34 -21.28
C ALA A 52 8.23 -13.32 -19.76
N GLY A 53 8.65 -12.27 -19.05
CA GLY A 53 8.38 -12.10 -17.61
C GLY A 53 6.91 -11.84 -17.26
N HIS A 54 6.05 -11.58 -18.25
CA HIS A 54 4.61 -11.41 -18.01
C HIS A 54 3.87 -12.75 -17.91
N PHE A 55 4.44 -13.84 -18.42
CA PHE A 55 3.83 -15.16 -18.27
C PHE A 55 3.95 -15.64 -16.84
N ASP A 56 2.91 -16.31 -16.34
CA ASP A 56 2.93 -17.03 -15.08
C ASP A 56 3.62 -18.39 -15.23
N ASN A 57 3.36 -19.08 -16.34
CA ASN A 57 3.99 -20.37 -16.60
C ASN A 57 5.39 -20.21 -17.21
N HIS A 58 6.40 -20.81 -16.57
CA HIS A 58 7.79 -20.77 -17.03
C HIS A 58 8.01 -21.39 -18.42
N ASN A 59 7.29 -22.47 -18.76
CA ASN A 59 7.38 -23.10 -20.07
C ASN A 59 6.80 -22.20 -21.16
N HIS A 60 5.68 -21.53 -20.86
CA HIS A 60 5.08 -20.54 -21.75
C HIS A 60 6.01 -19.35 -21.98
N ALA A 61 6.63 -18.81 -20.92
CA ALA A 61 7.63 -17.75 -21.00
C ALA A 61 8.82 -18.15 -21.89
N THR A 62 9.32 -19.37 -21.72
CA THR A 62 10.44 -19.93 -22.49
C THR A 62 10.07 -20.09 -23.96
N LEU A 63 8.88 -20.62 -24.25
CA LEU A 63 8.40 -20.78 -25.62
C LEU A 63 8.19 -19.43 -26.30
N PHE A 64 7.59 -18.46 -25.63
CA PHE A 64 7.45 -17.10 -26.14
C PHE A 64 8.80 -16.46 -26.46
N THR A 65 9.80 -16.67 -25.60
CA THR A 65 11.18 -16.20 -25.85
C THR A 65 11.77 -16.81 -27.11
N ALA A 66 11.60 -18.12 -27.33
CA ALA A 66 12.06 -18.80 -28.53
C ALA A 66 11.39 -18.25 -29.79
N ILE A 67 10.05 -18.09 -29.77
CA ILE A 67 9.28 -17.52 -30.87
C ILE A 67 9.76 -16.09 -31.21
N ARG A 68 10.06 -15.27 -30.19
CA ARG A 68 10.57 -13.91 -30.39
C ARG A 68 12.00 -13.82 -30.92
N THR A 69 12.81 -14.84 -30.69
CA THR A 69 14.24 -14.83 -31.04
C THR A 69 14.47 -15.31 -32.45
N LEU A 70 13.65 -16.26 -32.93
CA LEU A 70 13.78 -16.82 -34.26
C LEU A 70 13.20 -15.87 -35.32
N PRO A 71 13.77 -15.83 -36.53
CA PRO A 71 13.19 -15.06 -37.62
C PRO A 71 11.79 -15.60 -37.95
N THR A 72 10.85 -14.68 -38.16
CA THR A 72 9.49 -15.02 -38.57
C THR A 72 9.53 -15.71 -39.94
N PRO A 73 8.93 -16.90 -40.08
CA PRO A 73 8.94 -17.64 -41.34
C PRO A 73 8.05 -16.97 -42.38
N ASP A 74 8.30 -17.26 -43.66
CA ASP A 74 7.37 -16.88 -44.72
C ASP A 74 6.02 -17.59 -44.50
N PRO A 75 4.88 -16.89 -44.60
CA PRO A 75 3.56 -17.48 -44.34
C PRO A 75 3.23 -18.67 -45.24
N ALA A 76 3.66 -18.67 -46.50
CA ALA A 76 3.36 -19.74 -47.45
C ALA A 76 4.18 -21.01 -47.15
N ASP A 77 5.41 -20.84 -46.67
CA ASP A 77 6.28 -21.94 -46.26
C ASP A 77 5.83 -22.53 -44.92
N HIS A 78 5.48 -21.67 -43.95
CA HIS A 78 5.00 -22.09 -42.62
C HIS A 78 3.69 -22.89 -42.70
N ALA A 79 2.83 -22.60 -43.68
CA ALA A 79 1.59 -23.34 -43.88
C ALA A 79 1.80 -24.78 -44.39
N LYS A 80 2.97 -25.08 -44.97
CA LYS A 80 3.27 -26.37 -45.62
C LYS A 80 4.26 -27.22 -44.84
N ASP A 81 5.14 -26.60 -44.06
CA ASP A 81 6.25 -27.26 -43.38
C ASP A 81 6.33 -26.89 -41.89
N ALA A 82 6.47 -27.90 -41.05
CA ALA A 82 6.65 -27.77 -39.61
C ALA A 82 8.12 -27.46 -39.21
N ALA A 83 9.05 -27.30 -40.16
CA ALA A 83 10.46 -27.03 -39.88
C ALA A 83 10.69 -25.86 -38.92
N TRP A 84 9.89 -24.78 -39.01
CA TRP A 84 9.99 -23.67 -38.08
C TRP A 84 9.54 -24.06 -36.66
N LEU A 85 8.46 -24.84 -36.52
CA LEU A 85 8.00 -25.34 -35.21
C LEU A 85 9.08 -26.23 -34.54
N THR A 86 9.77 -27.05 -35.32
CA THR A 86 10.91 -27.85 -34.84
C THR A 86 12.04 -26.97 -34.34
N LYS A 87 12.41 -25.91 -35.09
CA LYS A 87 13.42 -24.93 -34.66
C LYS A 87 13.03 -24.22 -33.37
N VAL A 88 11.77 -23.82 -33.23
CA VAL A 88 11.24 -23.21 -31.99
C VAL A 88 11.41 -24.17 -30.81
N LEU A 89 11.04 -25.44 -31.00
CA LEU A 89 11.17 -26.46 -29.95
C LEU A 89 12.62 -26.73 -29.57
N GLU A 90 13.52 -26.86 -30.56
CA GLU A 90 14.95 -27.05 -30.35
C GLU A 90 15.58 -25.87 -29.59
N HIS A 91 15.13 -24.65 -29.87
CA HIS A 91 15.61 -23.45 -29.18
C HIS A 91 15.08 -23.37 -27.72
N ALA A 92 13.85 -23.82 -27.47
CA ALA A 92 13.22 -23.76 -26.14
C ALA A 92 13.65 -24.89 -25.20
N ARG A 93 13.90 -26.09 -25.74
CA ARG A 93 14.22 -27.33 -24.99
C ARG A 93 15.36 -27.23 -23.98
N PRO A 94 16.48 -26.53 -24.25
CA PRO A 94 17.57 -26.39 -23.28
C PRO A 94 17.13 -25.74 -21.97
N LYS A 95 16.12 -24.86 -22.02
CA LYS A 95 15.58 -24.13 -20.87
C LYS A 95 14.35 -24.80 -20.26
N SER A 96 13.59 -25.58 -21.04
CA SER A 96 12.46 -26.36 -20.54
C SER A 96 12.40 -27.75 -21.19
N ARG A 97 12.77 -28.77 -20.41
CA ARG A 97 12.82 -30.17 -20.87
C ARG A 97 11.44 -30.79 -21.08
N SER A 98 10.39 -30.22 -20.49
CA SER A 98 9.01 -30.70 -20.61
C SER A 98 8.33 -30.30 -21.92
N LEU A 99 8.95 -29.41 -22.72
CA LEU A 99 8.41 -29.03 -24.03
C LEU A 99 8.62 -30.17 -25.05
N SER A 100 7.50 -30.68 -25.56
CA SER A 100 7.43 -31.71 -26.60
C SER A 100 6.72 -31.20 -27.85
N SER A 101 6.91 -31.90 -28.98
CA SER A 101 6.16 -31.62 -30.21
C SER A 101 4.64 -31.79 -30.01
N SER A 102 4.23 -32.82 -29.25
CA SER A 102 2.82 -33.04 -28.90
C SER A 102 2.23 -31.87 -28.13
N TYR A 103 2.98 -31.28 -27.20
CA TYR A 103 2.53 -30.13 -26.43
C TYR A 103 2.38 -28.86 -27.28
N LEU A 104 3.31 -28.60 -28.22
CA LEU A 104 3.16 -27.51 -29.20
C LEU A 104 1.89 -27.69 -30.03
N HIS A 105 1.61 -28.91 -30.47
CA HIS A 105 0.37 -29.21 -31.20
C HIS A 105 -0.88 -28.96 -30.34
N SER A 106 -0.86 -29.31 -29.06
CA SER A 106 -1.95 -28.98 -28.13
C SER A 106 -2.15 -27.47 -27.98
N LEU A 107 -1.07 -26.68 -27.85
CA LEU A 107 -1.17 -25.21 -27.79
C LEU A 107 -1.82 -24.63 -29.05
N ILE A 108 -1.45 -25.14 -30.22
CA ILE A 108 -2.07 -24.77 -31.50
C ILE A 108 -3.58 -25.05 -31.47
N GLN A 109 -4.00 -26.21 -30.97
CA GLN A 109 -5.43 -26.57 -30.85
C GLN A 109 -6.18 -25.70 -29.84
N PHE A 110 -5.51 -25.23 -28.78
CA PHE A 110 -6.12 -24.33 -27.79
C PHE A 110 -6.30 -22.89 -28.29
N CYS A 111 -5.77 -22.53 -29.45
CA CYS A 111 -5.98 -21.20 -30.03
C CYS A 111 -7.37 -21.11 -30.70
N PRO A 112 -8.31 -20.31 -30.17
CA PRO A 112 -9.62 -20.17 -30.78
C PRO A 112 -9.55 -19.36 -32.07
N GLN A 113 -8.84 -18.22 -32.06
CA GLN A 113 -8.70 -17.32 -33.21
C GLN A 113 -7.34 -16.61 -33.19
N PRO A 114 -6.41 -16.91 -34.12
CA PRO A 114 -5.07 -16.32 -34.14
C PRO A 114 -5.07 -14.78 -34.24
N LYS A 115 -6.03 -14.21 -34.97
CA LYS A 115 -6.21 -12.75 -35.12
C LYS A 115 -6.48 -12.00 -33.80
N HIS A 116 -6.82 -12.71 -32.72
CA HIS A 116 -7.06 -12.12 -31.40
C HIS A 116 -5.81 -12.11 -30.49
N ALA A 117 -4.61 -12.36 -31.02
CA ALA A 117 -3.35 -12.34 -30.28
C ALA A 117 -3.20 -11.09 -29.37
N ALA A 118 -3.54 -9.90 -29.87
CA ALA A 118 -3.52 -8.66 -29.06
C ALA A 118 -4.44 -8.72 -27.83
N ALA A 119 -5.60 -9.38 -27.92
CA ALA A 119 -6.52 -9.52 -26.79
C ALA A 119 -5.97 -10.49 -25.74
N TYR A 120 -5.43 -11.63 -26.15
CA TYR A 120 -4.79 -12.59 -25.25
C TYR A 120 -3.57 -11.95 -24.54
N ALA A 121 -2.76 -11.20 -25.28
CA ALA A 121 -1.64 -10.46 -24.71
C ALA A 121 -2.08 -9.44 -23.64
N ARG A 122 -3.20 -8.74 -23.84
CA ARG A 122 -3.76 -7.83 -22.82
C ARG A 122 -4.22 -8.57 -21.57
N MET A 123 -4.79 -9.77 -21.70
CA MET A 123 -5.20 -10.59 -20.55
C MET A 123 -3.99 -11.02 -19.71
N ILE A 124 -2.91 -11.47 -20.35
CA ILE A 124 -1.67 -11.86 -19.68
C ILE A 124 -1.02 -10.66 -18.98
N ARG A 125 -1.01 -9.48 -19.64
CA ARG A 125 -0.51 -8.25 -19.00
C ARG A 125 -1.34 -7.82 -17.79
N ALA A 126 -2.67 -7.92 -17.89
CA ALA A 126 -3.57 -7.60 -16.80
C ALA A 126 -3.34 -8.50 -15.59
N ASP A 127 -3.14 -9.80 -15.82
CA ASP A 127 -2.80 -10.76 -14.78
C ASP A 127 -1.42 -10.52 -14.17
N HIS A 128 -0.40 -10.27 -15.00
CA HIS A 128 0.94 -9.92 -14.53
C HIS A 128 0.91 -8.68 -13.62
N ALA A 129 0.16 -7.65 -13.99
CA ALA A 129 -0.01 -6.46 -13.16
C ALA A 129 -0.62 -6.79 -11.78
N ARG A 130 -1.61 -7.69 -11.74
CA ARG A 130 -2.22 -8.18 -10.50
C ARG A 130 -1.20 -8.93 -9.64
N ARG A 131 -0.48 -9.90 -10.21
CA ARG A 131 0.53 -10.70 -9.48
C ARG A 131 1.66 -9.83 -8.93
N THR A 132 2.18 -8.91 -9.75
CA THR A 132 3.21 -7.96 -9.31
C THR A 132 2.68 -7.07 -8.19
N LEU A 133 1.45 -6.57 -8.28
CA LEU A 133 0.85 -5.76 -7.21
C LEU A 133 0.66 -6.55 -5.90
N SER A 134 0.20 -7.81 -5.98
CA SER A 134 0.08 -8.70 -4.82
C SER A 134 1.42 -8.92 -4.13
N LEU A 135 2.46 -9.25 -4.90
CA LEU A 135 3.81 -9.45 -4.39
C LEU A 135 4.35 -8.21 -3.65
N HIS A 136 4.12 -7.02 -4.19
CA HIS A 136 4.55 -5.78 -3.54
C HIS A 136 3.72 -5.45 -2.28
N ALA A 137 2.43 -5.77 -2.27
CA ALA A 137 1.59 -5.64 -1.09
C ALA A 137 2.03 -6.62 0.01
N GLU A 138 2.26 -7.89 -0.31
CA GLU A 138 2.77 -8.89 0.64
C GLU A 138 4.11 -8.47 1.26
N ARG A 139 5.04 -7.96 0.44
CA ARG A 139 6.31 -7.41 0.95
C ARG A 139 6.10 -6.26 1.92
N LEU A 140 5.20 -5.32 1.60
CA LEU A 140 4.85 -4.21 2.49
C LEU A 140 4.26 -4.74 3.82
N ALA A 141 3.37 -5.73 3.76
CA ALA A 141 2.76 -6.34 4.95
C ALA A 141 3.80 -7.03 5.84
N LEU A 142 4.70 -7.80 5.25
CA LEU A 142 5.76 -8.52 5.95
C LEU A 142 6.72 -7.55 6.64
N THR A 143 7.20 -6.53 5.93
CA THR A 143 8.09 -5.52 6.51
C THR A 143 7.41 -4.74 7.63
N ALA A 144 6.13 -4.37 7.48
CA ALA A 144 5.41 -3.61 8.51
C ALA A 144 5.24 -4.38 9.82
N THR A 145 5.26 -5.72 9.78
CA THR A 145 5.10 -6.58 10.97
C THR A 145 6.43 -7.11 11.50
N ASP A 146 7.57 -6.87 10.83
CA ASP A 146 8.87 -7.39 11.24
C ASP A 146 9.47 -6.58 12.42
N PRO A 147 9.53 -7.17 13.64
CA PRO A 147 10.09 -6.50 14.80
C PRO A 147 11.63 -6.55 14.84
N ALA A 148 12.27 -7.39 14.00
CA ALA A 148 13.69 -7.69 14.07
C ALA A 148 14.55 -6.84 13.12
N GLY A 149 13.91 -6.14 12.18
CA GLY A 149 14.59 -5.32 11.17
C GLY A 149 15.19 -4.03 11.76
N PRO A 150 16.44 -3.67 11.41
CA PRO A 150 16.93 -2.32 11.68
C PRO A 150 16.11 -1.31 10.87
N ASP A 151 15.57 -0.31 11.55
CA ASP A 151 14.72 0.76 10.98
C ASP A 151 13.55 0.26 10.11
N THR A 152 12.71 -0.60 10.70
CA THR A 152 11.46 -1.11 10.11
C THR A 152 10.58 0.00 9.52
N THR A 153 10.63 1.21 10.09
CA THR A 153 9.81 2.34 9.62
C THR A 153 10.30 2.87 8.28
N ALA A 154 11.60 3.15 8.13
CA ALA A 154 12.16 3.58 6.85
C ALA A 154 11.98 2.50 5.77
N ALA A 155 12.19 1.23 6.10
CA ALA A 155 11.98 0.12 5.18
C ALA A 155 10.52 0.02 4.71
N THR A 156 9.55 0.13 5.63
CA THR A 156 8.11 0.14 5.31
C THR A 156 7.75 1.31 4.39
N LEU A 157 8.27 2.51 4.66
CA LEU A 157 8.02 3.68 3.81
C LEU A 157 8.63 3.51 2.41
N ALA A 158 9.83 2.93 2.30
CA ALA A 158 10.47 2.64 1.02
C ALA A 158 9.70 1.60 0.19
N HIS A 159 9.12 0.59 0.83
CA HIS A 159 8.22 -0.36 0.16
C HIS A 159 6.93 0.32 -0.31
N ALA A 160 6.33 1.19 0.50
CA ALA A 160 5.16 1.98 0.09
C ALA A 160 5.48 2.89 -1.12
N ASP A 161 6.66 3.50 -1.16
CA ASP A 161 7.09 4.33 -2.31
C ASP A 161 7.33 3.49 -3.57
N THR A 162 7.87 2.29 -3.41
CA THR A 162 8.03 1.34 -4.52
C THR A 162 6.67 0.93 -5.08
N LEU A 163 5.70 0.67 -4.21
CA LEU A 163 4.33 0.34 -4.61
C LEU A 163 3.64 1.53 -5.29
N ALA A 164 3.87 2.76 -4.82
CA ALA A 164 3.36 3.97 -5.46
C ALA A 164 3.90 4.14 -6.89
N ARG A 165 5.22 3.99 -7.10
CA ARG A 165 5.84 4.04 -8.43
C ARG A 165 5.30 2.96 -9.36
N LEU A 166 5.14 1.74 -8.86
CA LEU A 166 4.53 0.65 -9.62
C LEU A 166 3.12 1.02 -10.10
N LEU A 167 2.29 1.61 -9.23
CA LEU A 167 0.93 2.03 -9.59
C LEU A 167 0.93 3.14 -10.65
N ASP A 168 1.92 4.02 -10.62
CA ASP A 168 2.10 5.06 -11.63
C ASP A 168 2.49 4.47 -12.99
N ASP A 169 3.42 3.53 -13.01
CA ASP A 169 3.80 2.81 -14.23
C ASP A 169 2.62 2.00 -14.80
N LEU A 170 1.85 1.33 -13.94
CA LEU A 170 0.67 0.58 -14.35
C LEU A 170 -0.44 1.51 -14.87
N ALA A 171 -0.61 2.70 -14.31
CA ALA A 171 -1.59 3.66 -14.80
C ALA A 171 -1.28 4.16 -16.22
N GLY A 172 0.01 4.27 -16.60
CA GLY A 172 0.41 4.57 -17.97
C GLY A 172 0.13 3.42 -18.96
N GLN A 173 -0.05 2.20 -18.45
CA GLN A 173 -0.19 0.98 -19.24
C GLN A 173 -1.64 0.55 -19.51
N PHE A 174 -2.58 0.96 -18.66
CA PHE A 174 -3.99 0.56 -18.74
C PHE A 174 -4.89 1.79 -18.86
N ALA A 175 -5.72 1.82 -19.90
CA ALA A 175 -6.63 2.93 -20.16
C ALA A 175 -7.64 3.13 -18.99
N PRO A 176 -7.91 4.39 -18.58
CA PRO A 176 -8.93 4.69 -17.60
C PRO A 176 -10.33 4.30 -18.09
N HIS A 177 -11.18 3.84 -17.17
CA HIS A 177 -12.58 3.53 -17.43
C HIS A 177 -13.48 4.23 -16.39
N PRO A 178 -14.52 4.98 -16.79
CA PRO A 178 -15.40 5.67 -15.85
C PRO A 178 -16.09 4.71 -14.87
N GLY A 179 -16.21 5.09 -13.60
CA GLY A 179 -17.00 4.35 -12.60
C GLY A 179 -16.29 3.18 -11.90
N SER A 180 -14.98 3.23 -11.74
CA SER A 180 -14.17 2.05 -11.43
C SER A 180 -13.59 2.01 -10.00
N LEU A 181 -14.45 1.99 -8.97
CA LEU A 181 -13.99 1.53 -7.66
C LEU A 181 -13.84 -0.01 -7.67
N PRO A 182 -12.93 -0.59 -6.87
CA PRO A 182 -12.89 -2.04 -6.65
C PRO A 182 -14.28 -2.57 -6.31
N ARG A 183 -14.64 -3.72 -6.88
CA ARG A 183 -15.89 -4.42 -6.59
C ARG A 183 -15.89 -4.97 -5.19
N THR A 184 -14.72 -5.42 -4.75
CA THR A 184 -14.48 -5.88 -3.39
C THR A 184 -14.70 -4.71 -2.43
N PRO A 185 -15.66 -4.79 -1.51
CA PRO A 185 -15.78 -3.79 -0.46
C PRO A 185 -14.49 -3.79 0.36
N PRO A 186 -14.03 -2.63 0.85
CA PRO A 186 -12.90 -2.60 1.75
C PRO A 186 -13.23 -3.42 2.99
N ALA A 187 -12.29 -4.27 3.42
CA ALA A 187 -12.42 -4.95 4.69
C ALA A 187 -12.62 -3.90 5.81
N PRO A 188 -13.43 -4.21 6.83
CA PRO A 188 -13.53 -3.36 8.00
C PRO A 188 -12.12 -3.09 8.55
N THR A 189 -11.85 -1.85 8.95
CA THR A 189 -10.60 -1.58 9.66
C THR A 189 -10.65 -2.38 10.96
N ALA A 190 -9.80 -3.40 11.07
CA ALA A 190 -9.71 -4.19 12.28
C ALA A 190 -9.34 -3.29 13.46
N ALA A 191 -9.90 -3.57 14.63
CA ALA A 191 -9.46 -2.91 15.85
C ALA A 191 -7.95 -3.16 16.00
N ARG A 192 -7.19 -2.11 16.34
CA ARG A 192 -5.77 -2.31 16.64
C ARG A 192 -5.70 -3.14 17.91
N HIS A 193 -4.94 -4.22 17.86
CA HIS A 193 -4.63 -5.03 19.03
C HIS A 193 -3.17 -4.75 19.40
N GLY A 194 -2.97 -4.17 20.58
CA GLY A 194 -1.65 -3.95 21.16
C GLY A 194 -1.40 -4.92 22.30
N GLY A 195 -0.14 -5.30 22.49
CA GLY A 195 0.30 -6.04 23.68
C GLY A 195 0.25 -5.17 24.94
N GLU A 196 0.54 -5.76 26.10
CA GLU A 196 0.62 -5.01 27.36
C GLU A 196 1.69 -3.91 27.33
N GLU A 197 2.80 -4.17 26.62
CA GLU A 197 3.89 -3.22 26.40
C GLU A 197 3.40 -2.00 25.61
N ASP A 198 2.66 -2.20 24.52
CA ASP A 198 2.13 -1.11 23.70
C ASP A 198 1.21 -0.17 24.50
N LEU A 199 0.35 -0.78 25.33
CA LEU A 199 -0.54 -0.04 26.23
C LEU A 199 0.22 0.65 27.35
N TYR A 200 1.34 0.09 27.78
CA TYR A 200 2.23 0.71 28.75
C TYR A 200 2.87 1.97 28.17
N GLU A 201 3.36 1.94 26.93
CA GLU A 201 3.89 3.12 26.26
C GLU A 201 2.86 4.25 26.15
N GLU A 202 1.60 3.93 25.82
CA GLU A 202 0.52 4.92 25.78
C GLU A 202 0.24 5.54 27.15
N ARG A 203 0.29 4.75 28.23
CA ARG A 203 0.16 5.26 29.60
C ARG A 203 1.34 6.17 29.97
N CYS A 204 2.57 5.79 29.61
CA CYS A 204 3.75 6.62 29.81
C CYS A 204 3.64 7.96 29.07
N LEU A 205 3.16 7.94 27.82
CA LEU A 205 2.89 9.17 27.07
C LEU A 205 1.88 10.06 27.81
N LEU A 206 0.73 9.52 28.22
CA LEU A 206 -0.31 10.32 28.86
C LEU A 206 0.14 10.93 30.20
N ALA A 207 0.86 10.17 31.01
CA ALA A 207 1.40 10.64 32.28
C ALA A 207 2.46 11.73 32.07
N THR A 208 3.39 11.51 31.15
CA THR A 208 4.46 12.48 30.88
C THR A 208 3.92 13.72 30.16
N ALA A 209 2.94 13.59 29.27
CA ALA A 209 2.25 14.71 28.62
C ALA A 209 1.50 15.60 29.62
N THR A 210 0.96 15.01 30.69
CA THR A 210 0.33 15.76 31.79
C THR A 210 1.36 16.57 32.59
N ALA A 211 2.58 16.03 32.76
CA ALA A 211 3.65 16.72 33.48
C ALA A 211 4.37 17.80 32.63
N TYR A 212 4.42 17.63 31.31
CA TYR A 212 5.17 18.49 30.38
C TYR A 212 4.27 19.10 29.28
N PRO A 213 3.25 19.92 29.62
CA PRO A 213 2.28 20.45 28.64
C PRO A 213 2.89 21.38 27.58
N ALA A 214 4.04 22.01 27.87
CA ALA A 214 4.73 22.87 26.91
C ALA A 214 5.33 22.07 25.73
N GLU A 215 5.78 20.85 25.97
CA GLU A 215 6.28 19.91 24.97
C GLU A 215 5.11 19.38 24.11
N VAL A 216 3.98 19.06 24.75
CA VAL A 216 2.73 18.65 24.06
C VAL A 216 2.25 19.69 23.04
N ALA A 217 2.43 20.98 23.31
CA ALA A 217 2.05 22.05 22.37
C ALA A 217 2.79 21.97 21.01
N GLN A 218 3.98 21.35 20.99
CA GLN A 218 4.81 21.13 19.80
C GLN A 218 4.46 19.83 19.08
N MET A 219 3.78 18.89 19.75
CA MET A 219 3.41 17.56 19.26
C MET A 219 2.14 17.57 18.39
N ARG A 220 1.93 18.59 17.56
CA ARG A 220 0.77 18.69 16.64
C ARG A 220 0.75 17.58 15.57
N TRP A 221 1.83 16.82 15.48
CA TRP A 221 1.99 15.68 14.62
C TRP A 221 1.37 14.40 15.20
N LEU A 222 1.01 14.33 16.49
CA LEU A 222 0.36 13.17 17.10
C LEU A 222 -1.16 13.38 17.23
N ALA A 223 -1.93 12.41 16.73
CA ALA A 223 -3.39 12.47 16.70
C ALA A 223 -3.99 11.43 17.64
N ALA A 224 -5.22 11.67 18.10
CA ALA A 224 -5.92 10.74 18.99
C ALA A 224 -6.16 9.39 18.31
N GLU A 225 -6.33 9.39 16.99
CA GLU A 225 -6.56 8.21 16.16
C GLU A 225 -5.32 7.32 16.04
N ASP A 226 -4.15 7.72 16.56
CA ASP A 226 -2.93 6.90 16.57
C ASP A 226 -2.91 5.90 17.72
N PHE A 227 -3.64 6.19 18.80
CA PHE A 227 -3.73 5.32 19.96
C PHE A 227 -4.46 4.01 19.63
N ILE A 228 -4.06 2.95 20.31
CA ILE A 228 -4.69 1.64 20.25
C ILE A 228 -5.96 1.65 21.08
N TRP A 229 -5.86 2.14 22.32
CA TRP A 229 -6.96 2.07 23.26
C TRP A 229 -7.83 3.35 23.20
N PRO A 230 -9.16 3.26 22.94
CA PRO A 230 -10.03 4.44 22.79
C PRO A 230 -10.07 5.38 24.01
N LEU A 231 -10.02 4.83 25.22
CA LEU A 231 -9.80 5.60 26.46
C LEU A 231 -8.53 6.45 26.40
N HIS A 232 -7.38 5.88 26.03
CA HIS A 232 -6.12 6.64 25.92
C HIS A 232 -6.21 7.72 24.86
N ALA A 233 -6.83 7.43 23.70
CA ALA A 233 -7.12 8.42 22.67
C ALA A 233 -7.93 9.60 23.22
N THR A 234 -8.96 9.32 24.02
CA THR A 234 -9.82 10.37 24.59
C THR A 234 -9.10 11.15 25.68
N LEU A 235 -8.25 10.51 26.49
CA LEU A 235 -7.38 11.21 27.46
C LEU A 235 -6.38 12.12 26.76
N TRP A 236 -5.78 11.68 25.66
CA TRP A 236 -4.92 12.54 24.82
C TRP A 236 -5.68 13.76 24.31
N GLN A 237 -6.94 13.59 23.88
CA GLN A 237 -7.79 14.73 23.50
C GLN A 237 -8.10 15.67 24.67
N CYS A 238 -8.24 15.16 25.89
CA CYS A 238 -8.43 15.99 27.09
C CYS A 238 -7.20 16.87 27.35
N ILE A 239 -6.01 16.25 27.36
CA ILE A 239 -4.74 16.93 27.60
C ILE A 239 -4.50 17.99 26.50
N THR A 240 -4.60 17.60 25.22
CA THR A 240 -4.37 18.52 24.11
C THR A 240 -5.40 19.64 24.02
N ALA A 241 -6.65 19.42 24.45
CA ALA A 241 -7.64 20.48 24.55
C ALA A 241 -7.28 21.53 25.62
N LEU A 242 -6.85 21.09 26.80
CA LEU A 242 -6.38 21.99 27.86
C LEU A 242 -5.15 22.81 27.39
N VAL A 243 -4.17 22.14 26.77
CA VAL A 243 -2.98 22.80 26.20
C VAL A 243 -3.38 23.82 25.13
N HIS A 244 -4.31 23.46 24.24
CA HIS A 244 -4.75 24.36 23.16
C HIS A 244 -5.47 25.61 23.69
N ARG A 245 -6.24 25.48 24.79
CA ARG A 245 -6.89 26.61 25.46
C ARG A 245 -5.93 27.46 26.30
N GLY A 246 -4.72 26.95 26.59
CA GLY A 246 -3.79 27.58 27.52
C GLY A 246 -4.19 27.42 28.99
N ASP A 247 -5.02 26.43 29.28
CA ASP A 247 -5.45 26.10 30.65
C ASP A 247 -4.32 25.37 31.41
N MET A 248 -4.44 25.32 32.74
CA MET A 248 -3.53 24.52 33.56
C MET A 248 -3.72 23.02 33.28
N VAL A 249 -2.61 22.33 33.04
CA VAL A 249 -2.59 20.88 32.82
C VAL A 249 -1.96 20.22 34.04
N ASP A 250 -2.77 19.45 34.76
CA ASP A 250 -2.37 18.59 35.87
C ASP A 250 -3.37 17.42 35.96
N PRO A 251 -3.09 16.37 36.77
CA PRO A 251 -3.97 15.21 36.85
C PRO A 251 -5.43 15.53 37.24
N VAL A 252 -5.66 16.57 38.04
CA VAL A 252 -7.00 16.97 38.49
C VAL A 252 -7.74 17.73 37.39
N THR A 253 -7.05 18.61 36.65
CA THR A 253 -7.67 19.32 35.51
C THR A 253 -7.98 18.37 34.36
N VAL A 254 -7.10 17.40 34.09
CA VAL A 254 -7.35 16.31 33.12
C VAL A 254 -8.53 15.44 33.56
N LEU A 255 -8.63 15.09 34.85
CA LEU A 255 -9.79 14.37 35.39
C LEU A 255 -11.09 15.15 35.17
N SER A 256 -11.08 16.46 35.40
CA SER A 256 -12.27 17.30 35.20
C SER A 256 -12.71 17.33 33.74
N GLU A 257 -11.77 17.49 32.80
CA GLU A 257 -12.05 17.43 31.37
C GLU A 257 -12.56 16.04 30.95
N ALA A 258 -11.97 14.98 31.48
CA ALA A 258 -12.40 13.60 31.25
C ALA A 258 -13.82 13.33 31.77
N GLN A 259 -14.18 13.88 32.93
CA GLN A 259 -15.54 13.80 33.47
C GLN A 259 -16.55 14.51 32.56
N HIS A 260 -16.23 15.71 32.05
CA HIS A 260 -17.11 16.41 31.10
C HIS A 260 -17.33 15.64 29.79
N ARG A 261 -16.39 14.76 29.42
CA ARG A 261 -16.50 13.87 28.27
C ARG A 261 -17.14 12.51 28.60
N GLY A 262 -17.59 12.30 29.84
CA GLY A 262 -18.26 11.08 30.27
C GLY A 262 -17.33 9.86 30.40
N LEU A 263 -16.03 10.06 30.63
CA LEU A 263 -15.07 8.96 30.77
C LEU A 263 -15.12 8.26 32.14
N ILE A 264 -15.68 8.91 33.17
CA ILE A 264 -15.78 8.33 34.51
C ILE A 264 -16.99 7.40 34.58
N THR A 265 -16.71 6.13 34.86
CA THR A 265 -17.69 5.05 34.93
C THR A 265 -17.41 4.17 36.15
N ASP A 266 -18.28 3.19 36.41
CA ASP A 266 -18.06 2.21 37.48
C ASP A 266 -16.77 1.38 37.28
N THR A 267 -16.28 1.29 36.04
CA THR A 267 -15.06 0.55 35.67
C THR A 267 -13.80 1.41 35.64
N LEU A 268 -13.93 2.73 35.45
CA LEU A 268 -12.83 3.68 35.47
C LEU A 268 -13.13 4.75 36.51
N THR A 269 -12.64 4.55 37.73
CA THR A 269 -12.86 5.51 38.81
C THR A 269 -11.97 6.74 38.65
N SER A 270 -12.34 7.85 39.28
CA SER A 270 -11.50 9.05 39.33
C SER A 270 -10.09 8.77 39.87
N ARG A 271 -9.97 7.84 40.82
CA ARG A 271 -8.67 7.43 41.39
C ARG A 271 -7.83 6.69 40.36
N ASP A 272 -8.43 5.78 39.60
CA ASP A 272 -7.73 4.99 38.58
C ASP A 272 -7.20 5.90 37.46
N LEU A 273 -8.02 6.85 37.01
CA LEU A 273 -7.61 7.84 36.00
C LEU A 273 -6.45 8.68 36.51
N ILE A 274 -6.54 9.24 37.73
CA ILE A 274 -5.43 10.00 38.32
C ILE A 274 -4.17 9.14 38.39
N ALA A 275 -4.27 7.91 38.88
CA ALA A 275 -3.12 7.00 38.98
C ALA A 275 -2.47 6.74 37.61
N LEU A 276 -3.27 6.60 36.55
CA LEU A 276 -2.80 6.36 35.18
C LEU A 276 -1.95 7.53 34.65
N ILE A 277 -2.26 8.77 34.99
CA ILE A 277 -1.59 9.97 34.45
C ILE A 277 -0.64 10.66 35.43
N SER A 278 -0.41 10.11 36.62
CA SER A 278 0.36 10.79 37.67
C SER A 278 1.85 10.47 37.68
N THR A 279 2.29 9.41 37.00
CA THR A 279 3.69 8.94 37.06
C THR A 279 4.40 9.24 35.73
N PRO A 280 5.01 10.44 35.57
CA PRO A 280 5.74 10.77 34.36
C PRO A 280 6.96 9.87 34.17
N ALA A 281 7.35 9.67 32.92
CA ALA A 281 8.47 8.84 32.52
C ALA A 281 9.48 9.68 31.72
N ALA A 282 10.10 9.11 30.69
CA ALA A 282 10.90 9.84 29.69
C ALA A 282 10.09 10.95 28.98
N SER A 283 10.66 11.60 27.95
CA SER A 283 10.01 12.75 27.31
C SER A 283 8.70 12.39 26.58
N PRO A 284 7.72 13.31 26.52
CA PRO A 284 6.53 13.18 25.69
C PRO A 284 6.83 12.87 24.22
N GLU A 285 7.86 13.50 23.63
CA GLU A 285 8.23 13.28 22.23
C GLU A 285 8.66 11.84 22.00
N TYR A 286 9.49 11.27 22.89
CA TYR A 286 9.96 9.90 22.77
C TYR A 286 8.79 8.90 22.72
N TRP A 287 7.86 9.01 23.67
CA TRP A 287 6.69 8.12 23.70
C TRP A 287 5.72 8.41 22.56
N GLY A 288 5.54 9.67 22.19
CA GLY A 288 4.72 10.07 21.05
C GLY A 288 5.25 9.50 19.74
N GLU A 289 6.57 9.50 19.55
CA GLU A 289 7.22 8.89 18.39
C GLU A 289 6.96 7.38 18.34
N ASN A 290 7.05 6.67 19.47
CA ASN A 290 6.72 5.23 19.50
C ASN A 290 5.24 4.97 19.14
N VAL A 291 4.31 5.74 19.71
CA VAL A 291 2.86 5.63 19.38
C VAL A 291 2.63 5.90 17.89
N LEU A 292 3.22 6.97 17.35
CA LEU A 292 3.08 7.32 15.94
C LEU A 292 3.72 6.27 15.01
N ARG A 293 4.91 5.77 15.38
CA ARG A 293 5.61 4.69 14.66
C ARG A 293 4.72 3.46 14.54
N ARG A 294 4.15 3.02 15.67
CA ARG A 294 3.23 1.88 15.71
C ARG A 294 1.99 2.12 14.87
N ALA A 295 1.38 3.30 14.95
CA ALA A 295 0.22 3.66 14.13
C ALA A 295 0.54 3.63 12.62
N LEU A 296 1.74 4.07 12.23
CA LEU A 296 2.23 4.04 10.85
C LEU A 296 2.42 2.61 10.36
N LEU A 297 3.10 1.75 11.13
CA LEU A 297 3.31 0.35 10.77
C LEU A 297 1.98 -0.41 10.67
N ALA A 298 1.08 -0.23 11.64
CA ALA A 298 -0.25 -0.83 11.61
C ALA A 298 -1.08 -0.35 10.39
N ARG A 299 -0.97 0.94 10.02
CA ARG A 299 -1.62 1.46 8.81
C ARG A 299 -1.02 0.86 7.55
N ALA A 300 0.30 0.76 7.46
CA ALA A 300 0.97 0.17 6.30
C ALA A 300 0.54 -1.29 6.10
N HIS A 301 0.48 -2.07 7.19
CA HIS A 301 -0.06 -3.43 7.17
C HIS A 301 -1.51 -3.46 6.67
N THR A 302 -2.39 -2.61 7.24
CA THR A 302 -3.80 -2.51 6.81
C THR A 302 -3.94 -2.17 5.32
N VAL A 303 -3.12 -1.25 4.82
CA VAL A 303 -3.10 -0.87 3.40
C VAL A 303 -2.63 -2.03 2.54
N ALA A 304 -1.59 -2.74 2.96
CA ALA A 304 -1.11 -3.92 2.26
C ALA A 304 -2.18 -5.02 2.17
N THR A 305 -2.80 -5.40 3.31
CA THR A 305 -3.89 -6.39 3.34
C THR A 305 -5.04 -5.98 2.42
N ARG A 306 -5.41 -4.70 2.41
CA ARG A 306 -6.47 -4.19 1.54
C ARG A 306 -6.13 -4.31 0.06
N ILE A 307 -4.88 -4.04 -0.32
CA ILE A 307 -4.40 -4.22 -1.69
C ILE A 307 -4.40 -5.70 -2.06
N THR A 308 -3.94 -6.58 -1.17
CA THR A 308 -4.00 -8.04 -1.36
C THR A 308 -5.44 -8.52 -1.58
N THR A 309 -6.41 -8.05 -0.78
CA THR A 309 -7.82 -8.40 -0.99
C THR A 309 -8.33 -7.95 -2.37
N TYR A 310 -7.92 -6.78 -2.85
CA TYR A 310 -8.27 -6.35 -4.21
C TYR A 310 -7.66 -7.26 -5.27
N THR A 311 -6.41 -7.70 -5.10
CA THR A 311 -5.73 -8.59 -6.05
C THR A 311 -6.27 -10.02 -6.02
N ASP A 312 -6.76 -10.51 -4.88
CA ASP A 312 -7.37 -11.83 -4.75
C ASP A 312 -8.72 -11.92 -5.49
N ASP A 313 -9.46 -10.81 -5.55
CA ASP A 313 -10.70 -10.73 -6.32
C ASP A 313 -10.40 -10.55 -7.82
N LEU A 314 -10.48 -11.67 -8.53
CA LEU A 314 -10.27 -11.76 -9.98
C LEU A 314 -11.26 -10.94 -10.80
N ALA A 315 -12.43 -10.58 -10.24
CA ALA A 315 -13.43 -9.76 -10.92
C ALA A 315 -13.03 -8.28 -10.99
N ASN A 316 -12.02 -7.84 -10.23
CA ASN A 316 -11.49 -6.49 -10.35
C ASN A 316 -10.70 -6.33 -11.65
N THR A 317 -11.03 -5.31 -12.44
CA THR A 317 -10.25 -4.93 -13.61
C THR A 317 -8.92 -4.27 -13.20
N PRO A 318 -7.89 -4.25 -14.06
CA PRO A 318 -6.62 -3.57 -13.77
C PRO A 318 -6.80 -2.11 -13.34
N HIS A 319 -7.73 -1.38 -13.98
CA HIS A 319 -7.98 0.01 -13.62
C HIS A 319 -8.63 0.17 -12.24
N GLN A 320 -9.52 -0.76 -11.84
CA GLN A 320 -10.08 -0.81 -10.49
C GLN A 320 -9.01 -1.12 -9.44
N LEU A 321 -8.10 -2.06 -9.72
CA LEU A 321 -6.95 -2.36 -8.85
C LEU A 321 -6.08 -1.11 -8.64
N ILE A 322 -5.69 -0.44 -9.73
CA ILE A 322 -4.85 0.76 -9.66
C ILE A 322 -5.53 1.86 -8.83
N THR A 323 -6.81 2.12 -9.10
CA THR A 323 -7.58 3.17 -8.40
C THR A 323 -7.76 2.85 -6.92
N GLY A 324 -8.14 1.61 -6.60
CA GLY A 324 -8.31 1.13 -5.24
C GLY A 324 -7.03 1.21 -4.43
N SER A 325 -5.92 0.75 -4.98
CA SER A 325 -4.62 0.70 -4.31
C SER A 325 -4.02 2.09 -4.10
N ARG A 326 -4.17 3.01 -5.06
CA ARG A 326 -3.79 4.42 -4.87
C ARG A 326 -4.56 5.07 -3.73
N ARG A 327 -5.87 4.84 -3.67
CA ARG A 327 -6.69 5.36 -2.58
C ARG A 327 -6.27 4.76 -1.22
N ALA A 328 -5.95 3.47 -1.18
CA ALA A 328 -5.47 2.84 0.05
C ALA A 328 -4.12 3.44 0.51
N LEU A 329 -3.17 3.68 -0.41
CA LEU A 329 -1.90 4.34 -0.08
C LEU A 329 -2.06 5.80 0.37
N ALA A 330 -3.06 6.52 -0.13
CA ALA A 330 -3.27 7.92 0.26
C ALA A 330 -3.47 8.07 1.78
N ASP A 331 -4.12 7.10 2.43
CA ASP A 331 -4.33 7.09 3.88
C ASP A 331 -2.99 6.98 4.65
N LEU A 332 -1.99 6.28 4.09
CA LEU A 332 -0.65 6.16 4.68
C LEU A 332 0.18 7.44 4.52
N ASN A 333 -0.04 8.23 3.46
CA ASN A 333 0.70 9.46 3.21
C ASN A 333 0.52 10.49 4.34
N SER A 334 -0.68 10.59 4.92
CA SER A 334 -0.95 11.48 6.06
C SER A 334 -0.06 11.13 7.27
N LEU A 335 0.05 9.84 7.60
CA LEU A 335 0.92 9.34 8.67
C LEU A 335 2.40 9.56 8.35
N ARG A 336 2.81 9.36 7.09
CA ARG A 336 4.18 9.64 6.63
C ARG A 336 4.56 11.11 6.87
N THR A 337 3.71 12.06 6.49
CA THR A 337 4.00 13.48 6.69
C THR A 337 4.15 13.82 8.18
N ARG A 338 3.28 13.26 9.03
CA ARG A 338 3.37 13.44 10.49
C ARG A 338 4.63 12.80 11.07
N TRP A 339 4.99 11.62 10.60
CA TRP A 339 6.23 10.94 10.99
C TRP A 339 7.46 11.77 10.66
N HIS A 340 7.56 12.29 9.43
CA HIS A 340 8.66 13.18 9.07
C HIS A 340 8.67 14.46 9.91
N HIS A 341 7.52 15.02 10.26
CA HIS A 341 7.48 16.18 11.15
C HIS A 341 7.97 15.85 12.57
N ALA A 342 7.65 14.66 13.08
CA ALA A 342 8.09 14.21 14.40
C ALA A 342 9.61 13.96 14.45
N THR A 343 10.15 13.29 13.43
CA THR A 343 11.54 12.80 13.45
C THR A 343 12.53 13.67 12.68
N SER A 344 12.06 14.69 11.95
CA SER A 344 12.99 15.64 11.33
C SER A 344 13.68 16.41 12.44
N PRO A 345 15.03 16.43 12.47
CA PRO A 345 15.73 17.27 13.42
C PRO A 345 15.22 18.69 13.21
N ALA A 346 14.68 19.29 14.27
CA ALA A 346 14.32 20.70 14.26
C ALA A 346 15.50 21.43 13.64
N LEU A 347 15.33 21.99 12.43
CA LEU A 347 16.32 22.85 11.81
C LEU A 347 16.70 23.82 12.90
N ALA A 348 17.95 23.70 13.36
CA ALA A 348 18.46 24.46 14.47
C ALA A 348 17.97 25.90 14.29
N THR A 349 17.44 26.46 15.36
CA THR A 349 17.20 27.88 15.60
C THR A 349 18.53 28.67 15.49
N ARG A 350 19.23 28.53 14.36
CA ARG A 350 20.42 29.24 13.90
C ARG A 350 20.00 30.15 12.75
N SER A 351 19.25 31.18 13.08
CA SER A 351 19.24 32.44 12.31
C SER A 351 18.46 33.58 12.99
N ALA A 352 17.89 33.40 14.18
CA ALA A 352 17.15 34.48 14.87
C ALA A 352 17.97 35.25 15.93
N GLN A 353 19.26 34.95 16.14
CA GLN A 353 20.12 35.67 17.09
C GLN A 353 21.32 36.41 16.46
N ALA A 354 21.39 36.48 15.13
CA ALA A 354 22.43 37.25 14.44
C ALA A 354 21.84 38.16 13.36
N SER A 355 21.04 39.14 13.77
CA SER A 355 20.93 40.48 13.15
C SER A 355 19.71 41.23 13.70
N ALA A 356 19.90 41.90 14.84
CA ALA A 356 19.14 43.09 15.19
C ALA A 356 19.92 43.86 16.26
N THR A 357 21.07 44.42 15.88
CA THR A 357 21.54 45.66 16.50
C THR A 357 20.45 46.70 16.22
N ALA A 358 19.58 46.90 17.21
CA ALA A 358 18.56 47.93 17.18
C ALA A 358 19.25 49.30 17.08
N ALA A 359 19.18 49.93 15.92
CA ALA A 359 19.39 51.37 15.80
C ALA A 359 18.22 52.10 16.50
N PRO A 360 18.46 53.19 17.24
CA PRO A 360 17.39 53.92 17.90
C PRO A 360 16.46 54.55 16.86
N ARG A 361 15.16 54.28 16.96
CA ARG A 361 14.13 54.93 16.13
C ARG A 361 14.17 56.43 16.38
N ALA A 362 14.38 57.19 15.31
CA ALA A 362 14.07 58.61 15.27
C ALA A 362 12.57 58.82 15.50
N GLY A 363 12.23 59.78 16.38
CA GLY A 363 10.87 60.13 16.73
C GLY A 363 10.08 60.77 15.57
N PRO A 364 8.76 60.93 15.73
CA PRO A 364 7.88 61.46 14.68
C PRO A 364 8.16 62.95 14.42
N PRO A 365 7.96 63.45 13.19
CA PRO A 365 8.16 64.86 12.87
C PRO A 365 7.06 65.74 13.51
N PRO A 366 7.36 66.99 13.87
CA PRO A 366 6.37 67.90 14.44
C PRO A 366 5.34 68.31 13.37
N ALA A 367 4.07 68.32 13.78
CA ALA A 367 2.96 68.81 12.98
C ALA A 367 3.04 70.34 12.82
N THR A 368 2.99 70.81 11.58
CA THR A 368 2.86 72.22 11.24
C THR A 368 1.44 72.72 11.52
N THR A 369 1.32 73.70 12.42
CA THR A 369 0.08 74.46 12.70
C THR A 369 -0.33 75.35 11.53
N PRO A 370 -1.62 75.46 11.18
CA PRO A 370 -2.12 76.42 10.20
C PRO A 370 -2.24 77.84 10.80
N PRO A 371 -2.19 78.91 9.98
CA PRO A 371 -2.23 80.28 10.48
C PRO A 371 -3.65 80.71 10.87
N ALA A 372 -3.73 81.52 11.93
CA ALA A 372 -4.96 82.10 12.45
C ALA A 372 -5.56 83.14 11.48
N VAL A 373 -6.85 83.00 11.21
CA VAL A 373 -7.67 84.00 10.51
C VAL A 373 -7.87 85.20 11.45
N ARG A 374 -7.37 86.37 11.06
CA ARG A 374 -7.73 87.66 11.67
C ARG A 374 -9.11 88.09 11.15
N LEU A 375 -10.11 88.08 12.02
CA LEU A 375 -11.34 88.84 11.86
C LEU A 375 -11.04 90.32 12.08
N SER A 376 -11.34 91.14 11.08
CA SER A 376 -11.39 92.60 11.20
C SER A 376 -12.86 93.01 11.10
N ARG A 377 -13.30 93.83 12.05
CA ARG A 377 -14.61 94.49 12.07
C ARG A 377 -14.53 95.80 11.32
#